data_AF-A0A0G1W6V0-F1
#
_entry.id   AF-A0A0G1W6V0-F1
#
_cell.length_a   1.000
_cell.length_b   1.000
_cell.length_c   1.000
_cell.angle_alpha   90.00
_cell.angle_beta   90.00
_cell.angle_gamma   90.00
#
_symmetry.space_group_name_H-M   'P 1'
#
loop_
_entity.id
_entity.type
_entity.pdbx_description
1 polymer ?
#
loop_
_entity_poly.entity_id
_entity_poly.type
_entity_poly.pdbx_seq_one_letter_code
_entity_poly.pdbx_strand_id
1 'polypeptide(L)' 'MFTLEIIFNILAGLAFFIYWVIAFVILYHLSRFGIGVQPKKFAATFLFGSVVLSAAVIILFTRTDISAFLSL' A
#
# COMPACT_ATOMS: atom_id res chain seq x y z
N MET A 1 -21.67 -11.63 15.46
CA MET A 1 -21.28 -11.41 14.05
C MET A 1 -20.18 -10.36 13.91
N PHE A 2 -20.22 -9.23 14.63
CA PHE A 2 -19.19 -8.18 14.57
C PHE A 2 -17.74 -8.61 14.88
N THR A 3 -17.53 -9.54 15.81
CA THR A 3 -16.16 -9.93 16.23
C THR A 3 -15.34 -10.58 15.10
N LEU A 4 -15.97 -11.42 14.28
CA LEU A 4 -15.28 -12.09 13.18
C LEU A 4 -14.91 -11.10 12.07
N GLU A 5 -15.81 -10.18 11.75
CA GLU A 5 -15.57 -9.12 10.76
C GLU A 5 -14.42 -8.20 11.19
N ILE A 6 -14.39 -7.80 12.46
CA ILE A 6 -13.30 -7.00 13.02
C ILE A 6 -11.97 -7.74 12.92
N ILE A 7 -11.93 -9.02 13.32
CA ILE A 7 -10.71 -9.84 13.23
C ILE A 7 -10.25 -9.95 11.77
N PHE A 8 -11.18 -10.22 10.85
CA PHE A 8 -10.88 -10.34 9.42
C PHE A 8 -10.30 -9.04 8.86
N ASN A 9 -10.91 -7.89 9.17
CA ASN A 9 -10.44 -6.59 8.71
C ASN A 9 -9.04 -6.25 9.25
N ILE A 10 -8.78 -6.59 10.53
CA ILE A 10 -7.44 -6.43 11.12
C ILE A 10 -6.42 -7.31 10.38
N LEU A 11 -6.74 -8.59 10.15
CA LEU A 11 -5.85 -9.51 9.44
C LEU A 11 -5.58 -9.06 8.00
N ALA A 12 -6.62 -8.60 7.29
CA ALA A 12 -6.50 -8.08 5.93
C ALA A 12 -5.61 -6.83 5.89
N GLY A 13 -5.81 -5.88 6.81
CA GLY A 13 -4.97 -4.68 6.92
C GLY A 13 -3.52 -5.01 7.25
N LEU A 14 -3.28 -5.98 8.15
CA LEU A 14 -1.95 -6.41 8.54
C LEU A 14 -1.23 -7.14 7.39
N ALA A 15 -1.92 -8.00 6.66
CA ALA A 15 -1.39 -8.64 5.46
C ALA A 15 -1.03 -7.61 4.37
N PHE A 16 -1.89 -6.61 4.16
CA PHE A 16 -1.64 -5.51 3.22
C PHE A 16 -0.40 -4.70 3.61
N PHE A 17 -0.25 -4.38 4.90
CA PHE A 17 0.93 -3.66 5.41
C PHE A 17 2.22 -4.48 5.22
N ILE A 18 2.21 -5.76 5.62
CA ILE A 18 3.37 -6.66 5.45
C ILE A 18 3.77 -6.75 3.98
N TYR A 19 2.79 -6.92 3.09
CA TYR A 19 3.03 -6.96 1.64
C TYR A 19 3.81 -5.73 1.16
N TRP A 20 3.38 -4.51 1.53
CA TRP A 20 4.04 -3.29 1.11
C TRP A 20 5.43 -3.09 1.72
N VAL A 21 5.64 -3.50 2.97
CA VAL A 21 6.97 -3.50 3.60
C VAL A 21 7.92 -4.41 2.83
N ILE A 22 7.49 -5.63 2.50
CA ILE A 22 8.31 -6.58 1.72
C ILE A 22 8.59 -6.02 0.33
N ALA A 23 7.58 -5.49 -0.36
CA ALA A 23 7.73 -4.88 -1.67
C ALA A 23 8.75 -3.73 -1.64
N PHE A 24 8.71 -2.86 -0.62
CA PHE A 24 9.71 -1.81 -0.43
C PHE A 24 11.12 -2.37 -0.28
N VAL A 25 11.32 -3.41 0.53
CA VAL A 25 12.64 -4.04 0.72
C VAL A 25 13.16 -4.58 -0.61
N ILE A 26 12.32 -5.26 -1.39
CA ILE A 26 12.70 -5.79 -2.70
C ILE A 26 13.10 -4.65 -3.65
N LEU A 27 12.27 -3.62 -3.79
CA LEU A 27 12.53 -2.48 -4.66
C LEU A 27 13.78 -1.70 -4.25
N TYR A 28 14.01 -1.52 -2.94
CA TYR A 28 15.21 -0.90 -2.42
C TYR A 28 16.46 -1.69 -2.78
N HIS A 29 16.45 -3.03 -2.61
CA HIS A 29 17.60 -3.85 -2.96
C HIS A 29 17.84 -3.88 -4.46
N LEU A 30 16.79 -4.04 -5.28
CA LEU A 30 16.90 -4.03 -6.74
C LEU A 30 17.42 -2.68 -7.27
N SER A 31 16.88 -1.57 -6.78
CA SER A 31 17.34 -0.23 -7.19
C SER A 31 18.76 0.07 -6.71
N ARG A 32 19.18 -0.44 -5.55
CA ARG A 32 20.57 -0.34 -5.07
C ARG A 32 21.56 -1.05 -5.99
N PHE A 33 21.17 -2.15 -6.62
CA PHE A 33 22.06 -2.94 -7.48
C PHE A 33 22.14 -2.48 -8.94
N GLY A 34 21.35 -1.48 -9.37
CA GLY A 34 21.36 -1.04 -10.77
C GLY A 34 20.99 0.43 -11.07
N ILE A 35 20.46 1.19 -10.11
CA ILE A 35 19.83 2.50 -10.38
C ILE A 35 20.33 3.57 -9.40
N GLY A 36 21.52 4.12 -9.70
CA GLY A 36 21.95 5.45 -9.24
C GLY A 36 22.36 5.61 -7.77
N VAL A 37 22.73 6.85 -7.43
CA VAL A 37 23.38 7.24 -6.16
C VAL A 37 22.41 7.34 -4.96
N GLN A 38 21.09 7.28 -5.17
CA GLN A 38 20.08 7.48 -4.10
C GLN A 38 18.92 6.45 -4.14
N PRO A 39 19.21 5.15 -3.99
CA PRO A 39 18.22 4.07 -4.14
C PRO A 39 17.06 4.16 -3.13
N LYS A 40 17.30 4.71 -1.93
CA LYS A 40 16.25 4.89 -0.91
C LYS A 40 15.14 5.84 -1.37
N LYS A 41 15.48 6.96 -2.00
CA LYS A 41 14.48 7.95 -2.46
C LYS A 41 13.66 7.41 -3.63
N PHE A 42 14.31 6.69 -4.54
CA PHE A 42 13.63 6.03 -5.65
C PHE A 42 12.64 4.96 -5.16
N ALA A 43 13.08 4.05 -4.28
CA ALA A 43 12.21 3.03 -3.70
C ALA A 43 11.04 3.64 -2.92
N ALA A 44 11.27 4.74 -2.18
CA ALA A 44 10.20 5.42 -1.45
C ALA A 44 9.17 6.07 -2.39
N THR A 45 9.63 6.72 -3.47
CA THR A 45 8.75 7.33 -4.47
C THR A 45 7.91 6.27 -5.18
N PHE A 46 8.53 5.14 -5.54
CA PHE A 46 7.84 4.02 -6.16
C PHE A 46 6.81 3.40 -5.19
N LEU A 47 7.20 3.18 -3.93
CA LEU A 47 6.30 2.65 -2.91
C LEU A 47 5.07 3.57 -2.75
N PHE A 48 5.30 4.87 -2.62
CA PHE A 48 4.22 5.86 -2.49
C PHE A 48 3.27 5.81 -3.68
N GLY A 49 3.80 5.87 -4.92
CA GLY A 49 2.99 5.78 -6.13
C GLY A 49 2.19 4.47 -6.22
N SER A 50 2.79 3.36 -5.81
CA SER A 50 2.15 2.04 -5.86
C SER A 50 1.04 1.89 -4.81
N VAL A 51 1.23 2.42 -3.59
CA VAL A 51 0.19 2.45 -2.55
C VAL A 51 -0.99 3.33 -2.99
N VAL A 52 -0.72 4.50 -3.57
CA VAL A 52 -1.77 5.40 -4.10
C VAL A 52 -2.57 4.71 -5.20
N LEU A 53 -1.90 4.09 -6.17
CA LEU A 53 -2.57 3.33 -7.24
C LEU A 53 -3.37 2.14 -6.69
N SER A 54 -2.84 1.44 -5.69
CA SER A 54 -3.56 0.35 -5.03
C SER A 54 -4.82 0.83 -4.34
N ALA A 55 -4.76 1.94 -3.61
CA ALA A 55 -5.94 2.54 -2.98
C ALA A 55 -6.97 2.98 -4.02
N ALA A 56 -6.54 3.60 -5.13
CA ALA A 56 -7.42 3.99 -6.22
C ALA A 56 -8.15 2.79 -6.84
N VAL A 57 -7.43 1.68 -7.08
CA VAL A 57 -8.03 0.44 -7.59
C VAL A 57 -9.04 -0.12 -6.59
N ILE A 58 -8.71 -0.18 -5.30
CA ILE A 58 -9.66 -0.64 -4.29
C ILE A 58 -10.95 0.18 -4.36
N ILE A 59 -10.86 1.50 -4.25
CA ILE A 59 -12.03 2.40 -4.28
C ILE A 59 -12.89 2.17 -5.54
N LEU A 60 -12.26 2.14 -6.73
CA LEU A 60 -12.97 2.00 -8.00
C LEU A 60 -13.69 0.66 -8.13
N PHE A 61 -13.06 -0.43 -7.67
CA PHE A 61 -13.58 -1.78 -7.91
C PHE A 61 -14.39 -2.35 -6.74
N THR A 62 -14.27 -1.81 -5.52
CA THR A 62 -15.09 -2.22 -4.36
C THR A 62 -16.30 -1.31 -4.12
N ARG A 63 -16.51 -0.28 -4.96
CA ARG A 63 -17.57 0.74 -4.80
C ARG A 63 -17.58 1.35 -3.40
N THR A 64 -16.39 1.58 -2.85
CA THR A 64 -16.26 2.19 -1.53
C THR A 64 -16.81 3.61 -1.57
N ASP A 65 -17.74 3.93 -0.69
CA ASP A 65 -18.24 5.29 -0.54
C ASP A 65 -17.17 6.16 0.14
N ILE A 66 -16.54 7.03 -0.64
CA ILE A 66 -15.49 7.95 -0.18
C ILE A 66 -16.03 9.35 0.12
N SER A 67 -17.34 9.58 0.00
CA SER A 67 -17.95 10.90 0.23
C SER A 67 -17.64 11.44 1.62
N ALA A 68 -17.64 10.56 2.63
CA ALA A 68 -17.29 10.88 4.01
C ALA A 68 -15.84 11.35 4.21
N PHE A 69 -14.91 10.97 3.33
CA PHE A 69 -13.50 11.39 3.38
C PHE A 69 -13.27 12.72 2.63
N LEU A 70 -14.04 12.97 1.56
CA LEU A 70 -13.93 14.18 0.73
C LEU A 70 -14.75 15.36 1.26
N SER A 71 -15.71 15.13 2.16
CA SER A 71 -16.53 16.16 2.79
C SER A 71 -15.85 16.83 4.00
N LEU A 72 -14.56 16.55 4.22
CA LEU A 72 -13.72 17.05 5.31
C LEU A 72 -12.78 18.13 4.77
#